data_AF-A0A7Y2GSU3-F1
#
_entry.id   AF-A0A7Y2GSU3-F1
#
_cell.length_a   1.000
_cell.length_b   1.000
_cell.length_c   1.000
_cell.angle_alpha   90.00
_cell.angle_beta   90.00
_cell.angle_gamma   90.00
#
_symmetry.space_group_name_H-M   'P 1'
#
loop_
_entity.id
_entity.type
_entity.pdbx_description
1 polymer ?
#
loop_
_entity_poly.entity_id
_entity_poly.type
_entity_poly.pdbx_seq_one_letter_code
_entity_poly.pdbx_strand_id
1 'polypeptide(L)' 'METRLEITSFKQINRAYNTVFEAGRMSIGLVVPIETYADGPVPAMHHHLKRVRLAEELGL' A
#
# COMPACT_ATOMS: atom_id res chain seq x y z
N MET A 1 28.95 20.87 -6.55
CA MET A 1 28.37 19.52 -6.43
C MET A 1 27.38 19.57 -5.28
N GLU A 2 26.09 19.35 -5.53
CA GLU A 2 25.10 19.27 -4.44
C GLU A 2 25.26 17.93 -3.73
N THR A 3 25.57 17.98 -2.44
CA THR A 3 25.54 16.81 -1.56
C THR A 3 24.09 16.43 -1.33
N ARG A 4 23.61 15.37 -1.99
CA ARG A 4 22.33 14.75 -1.64
C ARG A 4 22.45 14.16 -0.25
N LEU A 5 21.54 14.55 0.66
CA LEU A 5 21.38 13.85 1.93
C LEU A 5 20.84 12.45 1.63
N GLU A 6 21.67 11.44 1.82
CA GLU A 6 21.27 10.03 1.73
C GLU A 6 20.50 9.67 3.00
N ILE A 7 19.16 9.66 2.91
CA ILE A 7 18.32 9.12 3.98
C ILE A 7 18.45 7.60 3.92
N THR A 8 19.20 7.00 4.84
CA THR A 8 19.46 5.56 4.86
C THR A 8 18.41 4.77 5.66
N SER A 9 17.59 5.43 6.48
CA SER A 9 16.49 4.82 7.23
C SER A 9 15.48 5.84 7.74
N PHE A 10 14.24 5.41 7.99
CA PHE A 10 13.24 6.20 8.70
C PHE A 10 13.24 5.87 10.19
N LYS A 11 12.71 6.79 11.02
CA LYS A 11 12.49 6.53 12.44
C LYS A 11 11.51 5.37 12.62
N GLN A 12 11.83 4.46 13.54
CA GLN A 12 10.93 3.38 13.89
C GLN A 12 9.75 3.90 14.72
N ILE A 13 8.52 3.57 14.30
CA ILE A 13 7.28 3.99 14.97
C ILE A 13 6.52 2.78 15.51
N ASN A 14 6.22 1.80 14.65
CA ASN A 14 5.56 0.54 15.01
C ASN A 14 5.85 -0.50 13.92
N ARG A 15 5.47 -1.77 14.18
CA ARG A 15 5.70 -2.88 13.24
C ARG A 15 5.19 -2.58 11.83
N ALA A 16 3.94 -2.13 11.69
CA ALA A 16 3.34 -1.89 10.37
C ALA A 16 4.04 -0.76 9.60
N TYR A 17 4.30 0.37 10.27
CA TYR A 17 5.04 1.49 9.68
C TYR A 17 6.43 1.04 9.21
N ASN A 18 7.15 0.29 10.05
CA ASN A 18 8.50 -0.16 9.74
C ASN A 18 8.56 -1.18 8.60
N THR A 19 7.47 -1.92 8.34
CA THR A 19 7.37 -2.83 7.19
C THR A 19 6.99 -2.10 5.90
N VAL A 20 6.23 -1.01 5.98
CA VAL A 20 5.75 -0.28 4.78
C VAL A 20 6.74 0.80 4.33
N PHE A 21 7.47 1.44 5.24
CA PHE A 21 8.36 2.56 4.92
C PHE A 21 9.82 2.16 5.10
N GLU A 22 10.48 1.84 3.98
CA GLU A 22 11.90 1.52 3.92
C GLU A 22 12.61 2.48 2.94
N ALA A 23 13.70 3.10 3.37
CA ALA A 23 14.45 4.01 2.52
C ALA A 23 15.06 3.27 1.33
N GLY A 24 14.96 3.86 0.13
CA GLY A 24 15.43 3.23 -1.11
C GLY A 24 14.56 2.06 -1.61
N ARG A 25 13.41 1.82 -1.01
CA ARG A 25 12.45 0.79 -1.43
C ARG A 25 11.10 1.42 -1.74
N MET A 26 10.41 0.82 -2.70
CA MET A 26 9.06 1.22 -3.08
C MET A 26 8.07 0.17 -2.58
N SER A 27 7.06 0.64 -1.86
CA SER A 27 5.93 -0.18 -1.42
C SER A 27 4.77 0.00 -2.38
N ILE A 28 4.01 -1.06 -2.60
CA ILE A 28 2.77 -1.05 -3.38
C ILE A 28 1.62 -1.03 -2.39
N GLY A 29 0.59 -0.24 -2.67
CA GLY A 29 -0.65 -0.22 -1.90
C GLY A 29 -1.86 -0.35 -2.81
N LEU A 30 -2.96 -0.86 -2.27
CA LEU A 30 -4.24 -0.93 -2.97
C LEU A 30 -5.16 0.20 -2.50
N VAL A 31 -5.95 0.73 -3.43
CA VAL A 31 -6.99 1.73 -3.14
C VAL A 31 -8.33 1.01 -3.05
N VAL A 32 -9.09 1.32 -2.00
CA VAL A 32 -10.46 0.84 -1.83
C VAL A 32 -11.41 1.85 -2.52
N PRO A 33 -12.43 1.37 -3.26
CA PRO A 33 -12.78 -0.03 -3.48
C PRO A 33 -11.86 -0.71 -4.51
N ILE A 34 -11.49 -1.98 -4.26
CA ILE A 34 -10.71 -2.81 -5.21
C ILE A 34 -11.69 -3.36 -6.25
N GLU A 35 -12.30 -2.46 -7.03
CA GLU A 35 -13.23 -2.76 -8.10
C GLU A 35 -13.39 -1.57 -9.05
N THR A 36 -13.85 -1.85 -10.27
CA THR A 36 -14.29 -0.80 -11.19
C THR A 36 -15.79 -0.60 -11.03
N TYR A 37 -16.22 0.65 -10.87
CA TYR A 37 -17.63 1.05 -10.74
C TYR A 37 -18.01 2.03 -11.86
N ALA A 38 -17.92 1.57 -13.12
CA ALA A 38 -18.15 2.43 -14.29
C ALA A 38 -19.60 2.90 -14.42
N ASP A 39 -20.56 2.13 -13.91
CA ASP A 39 -21.99 2.33 -14.13
C ASP A 39 -22.65 3.27 -13.10
N GLY A 40 -21.90 3.82 -12.13
CA GLY A 40 -22.43 4.78 -11.15
C GLY A 40 -21.48 5.03 -9.97
N PRO A 41 -21.69 6.09 -9.17
CA PRO A 41 -20.74 6.54 -8.15
C PRO A 41 -20.69 5.67 -6.89
N VAL A 42 -21.57 4.67 -6.78
CA VAL A 42 -21.69 3.81 -5.59
C VAL A 42 -21.06 2.45 -5.89
N PRO A 43 -19.99 2.05 -5.19
CA PRO A 43 -19.39 0.74 -5.34
C PRO A 43 -20.30 -0.37 -4.79
N ALA A 44 -20.28 -1.53 -5.44
CA ALA A 44 -21.06 -2.69 -5.01
C ALA A 44 -20.36 -3.48 -3.90
N MET A 45 -19.04 -3.36 -3.78
CA MET A 45 -18.21 -4.06 -2.78
C MET A 45 -18.27 -5.59 -2.85
N HIS A 46 -18.71 -6.14 -3.99
CA HIS A 46 -18.84 -7.57 -4.18
C HIS A 46 -17.46 -8.26 -4.10
N HIS A 47 -17.39 -9.31 -3.28
CA HIS A 47 -16.17 -10.09 -3.05
C HIS A 47 -14.98 -9.28 -2.51
N HIS A 48 -15.19 -8.07 -1.99
CA HIS A 48 -14.10 -7.20 -1.58
C HIS A 48 -13.20 -7.83 -0.51
N LEU A 49 -13.78 -8.54 0.48
CA LEU A 49 -13.01 -9.31 1.47
C LEU A 49 -12.13 -10.38 0.84
N LYS A 50 -12.62 -11.08 -0.19
CA LYS A 50 -11.83 -12.08 -0.91
C LYS A 50 -10.65 -11.44 -1.63
N ARG A 51 -10.86 -10.26 -2.24
CA ARG A 51 -9.79 -9.51 -2.93
C ARG A 51 -8.74 -8.99 -1.95
N VAL A 52 -9.16 -8.48 -0.78
CA VAL A 52 -8.22 -8.05 0.28
C VAL A 52 -7.40 -9.23 0.78
N ARG A 53 -8.01 -10.37 1.09
CA ARG A 53 -7.27 -11.57 1.54
C ARG A 53 -6.28 -12.08 0.50
N LEU A 54 -6.66 -12.07 -0.79
CA LEU A 54 -5.74 -12.41 -1.86
C LEU A 54 -4.54 -11.45 -1.91
N ALA A 55 -4.76 -10.16 -1.68
CA ALA A 55 -3.67 -9.20 -1.59
C ALA A 55 -2.71 -9.54 -0.43
N GLU A 56 -3.26 -9.84 0.75
CA GLU A 56 -2.47 -10.27 1.92
C GLU A 56 -1.64 -11.54 1.60
N GLU A 57 -2.24 -12.54 0.95
CA GLU A 57 -1.55 -13.76 0.52
C GLU A 57 -0.41 -13.49 -0.49
N LEU A 58 -0.53 -12.44 -1.30
CA LEU A 58 0.49 -12.01 -2.25
C LEU A 58 1.58 -11.12 -1.61
N GLY A 59 1.49 -10.83 -0.31
CA GLY A 59 2.48 -10.07 0.44
C GLY A 59 2.23 -8.56 0.51
N LEU A 60 0.99 -8.12 0.25
CA LEU A 60 0.51 -6.76 0.56
C LEU A 60 0.01 -6.64 2.00
#